data_AF-A0A9E3WZ38-F1
#
_entry.id   AF-A0A9E3WZ38-F1
#
_cell.length_a   1.000
_cell.length_b   1.000
_cell.length_c   1.000
_cell.angle_alpha   90.00
_cell.angle_beta   90.00
_cell.angle_gamma   90.00
#
_symmetry.space_group_name_H-M   'P 1'
#
loop_
_entity.id
_entity.type
_entity.pdbx_description
1 polymer ?
#
loop_
_entity_poly.entity_id
_entity_poly.type
_entity_poly.pdbx_seq_one_letter_code
_entity_poly.pdbx_strand_id
1 'polypeptide(L)'
;AELVAQFRQEVAERWDVAALRTEVVASQRQRHLVSQALLQGKPTYWDFQPRRDASQEYVRNHMEFWELYRRTRFPQVEPPQPQREVVRHANLPPGR
;
A
#
# COMPACT_ATOMS: atom_id res chain seq x y z
N ALA A 1 46.88 -10.30 -17.25
CA ALA A 1 47.23 -9.65 -15.97
C ALA A 1 46.81 -8.18 -15.94
N GLU A 2 47.04 -7.44 -17.03
CA GLU A 2 46.76 -5.99 -17.15
C GLU A 2 45.28 -5.59 -16.92
N LEU A 3 44.33 -6.31 -17.52
CA LEU A 3 42.90 -6.04 -17.35
C LEU A 3 42.44 -6.08 -15.88
N VAL A 4 42.98 -7.02 -15.09
CA VAL A 4 42.67 -7.13 -13.65
C VAL A 4 43.23 -5.94 -12.88
N ALA A 5 44.39 -5.41 -13.27
CA ALA A 5 44.97 -4.24 -12.65
C ALA A 5 44.15 -2.98 -12.94
N GLN A 6 43.68 -2.82 -14.18
CA GLN A 6 42.80 -1.71 -14.59
C GLN A 6 41.52 -1.69 -13.76
N PHE A 7 40.85 -2.83 -13.59
CA PHE A 7 39.65 -2.90 -12.74
C PHE A 7 39.93 -2.62 -11.26
N ARG A 8 41.07 -3.07 -10.73
CA ARG A 8 41.45 -2.75 -9.33
C ARG A 8 41.68 -1.25 -9.13
N GLN A 9 42.28 -0.59 -10.12
CA GLN A 9 42.50 0.85 -10.09
C GLN A 9 41.16 1.60 -10.15
N GLU A 10 40.28 1.23 -11.07
CA GLU A 10 38.95 1.84 -11.17
C GLU A 10 38.17 1.73 -9.85
N VAL A 11 38.24 0.57 -9.19
CA VAL A 11 37.60 0.37 -7.88
C VAL A 11 38.20 1.29 -6.82
N ALA A 12 39.53 1.41 -6.78
CA ALA A 12 40.23 2.27 -5.82
C ALA A 12 39.97 3.77 -6.06
N GLU A 13 39.74 4.18 -7.31
CA GLU A 13 39.39 5.56 -7.68
C GLU A 13 37.96 5.92 -7.28
N ARG A 14 37.02 4.97 -7.39
CA ARG A 14 35.60 5.21 -7.11
C ARG A 14 35.22 5.02 -5.65
N TRP A 15 35.91 4.13 -4.93
CA TRP A 15 35.50 3.72 -3.58
C TRP A 15 36.67 3.60 -2.62
N ASP A 16 36.52 4.25 -1.46
CA ASP A 16 37.32 3.92 -0.29
C ASP A 16 36.72 2.68 0.40
N VAL A 17 37.29 1.51 0.09
CA VAL A 17 36.84 0.22 0.63
C VAL A 17 37.01 0.13 2.14
N ALA A 18 38.02 0.80 2.71
CA ALA A 18 38.28 0.77 4.14
C ALA A 18 37.27 1.63 4.91
N ALA A 19 36.94 2.82 4.39
CA ALA A 19 35.88 3.66 4.93
C ALA A 19 34.52 2.96 4.84
N LEU A 20 34.16 2.41 3.67
CA LEU A 20 32.92 1.67 3.48
C LEU A 20 32.78 0.50 4.45
N ARG A 21 33.85 -0.28 4.65
CA ARG A 21 33.83 -1.39 5.63
C ARG A 21 33.51 -0.88 7.03
N THR A 22 34.11 0.24 7.42
CA THR A 22 33.91 0.83 8.75
C THR A 22 32.46 1.26 8.93
N GLU A 23 31.89 1.96 7.94
CA GLU A 23 30.50 2.41 7.95
C GLU A 23 29.50 1.24 7.98
N VAL A 24 29.74 0.21 7.17
CA VAL A 24 28.89 -0.99 7.12
C VAL A 24 28.89 -1.71 8.47
N VAL A 25 30.07 -1.90 9.09
CA VAL A 25 30.17 -2.55 10.41
C VAL A 25 29.49 -1.72 11.50
N ALA A 26 29.63 -0.39 11.46
CA ALA A 26 28.93 0.51 12.38
C ALA A 26 27.40 0.39 12.23
N SER A 27 26.89 0.42 10.99
CA SER A 27 25.47 0.22 10.68
C SER A 27 24.95 -1.14 11.15
N GLN A 28 25.73 -2.21 10.97
CA GLN A 28 25.38 -3.56 11.45
C GLN A 28 25.26 -3.59 12.98
N ARG A 29 26.25 -3.03 13.70
CA ARG A 29 26.24 -2.97 15.17
C ARG A 29 25.02 -2.21 15.71
N GLN A 30 24.71 -1.06 15.12
CA GLN A 30 23.54 -0.26 15.50
C GLN A 30 22.24 -1.04 15.27
N ARG A 31 22.10 -1.68 14.11
CA ARG A 31 20.88 -2.46 13.79
C ARG A 31 20.73 -3.70 14.66
N HIS A 32 21.81 -4.38 15.01
CA HIS A 32 21.75 -5.52 15.93
C HIS A 32 21.24 -5.09 17.32
N LEU A 33 21.76 -3.98 17.86
CA LEU A 33 21.29 -3.43 19.13
C LEU A 33 19.79 -3.09 19.09
N VAL A 34 19.36 -2.34 18.07
CA VAL A 34 17.95 -1.93 17.90
C VAL A 34 17.04 -3.16 17.72
N SER A 35 17.46 -4.13 16.91
CA SER A 35 16.71 -5.38 16.67
C SER A 35 16.50 -6.16 17.96
N GLN A 36 17.56 -6.32 18.78
CA GLN A 36 17.44 -6.99 20.08
C GLN A 36 16.49 -6.26 21.03
N ALA A 37 16.45 -4.92 21.01
CA ALA A 37 15.51 -4.15 21.82
C ALA A 37 14.06 -4.28 21.32
N LEU A 38 13.84 -4.21 19.99
CA LEU A 38 12.50 -4.30 19.39
C LEU A 38 11.83 -5.68 19.55
N LEU A 39 12.63 -6.73 19.78
CA LEU A 39 12.11 -8.08 20.03
C LEU A 39 11.66 -8.31 21.48
N GLN A 40 11.90 -7.36 22.39
CA GLN A 40 11.46 -7.45 23.77
C GLN A 40 10.01 -6.95 23.92
N GLY A 41 9.17 -7.70 24.64
CA GLY A 41 7.78 -7.33 24.88
C GLY A 41 6.87 -7.61 23.68
N LYS A 42 6.02 -6.65 23.31
CA LYS A 42 5.08 -6.80 22.19
C LYS A 42 5.72 -6.27 20.89
N PRO A 43 5.99 -7.13 19.89
CA PRO A 43 6.56 -6.68 18.63
C PRO A 43 5.62 -5.71 17.90
N THR A 44 6.22 -4.68 17.29
CA THR A 44 5.52 -3.80 16.34
C THR A 44 6.04 -4.11 14.95
N TYR A 45 5.18 -4.63 14.08
CA TYR A 45 5.52 -4.98 12.71
C TYR A 45 5.54 -3.73 11.82
N TRP A 46 6.46 -3.70 10.85
CA TRP A 46 6.61 -2.59 9.91
C TRP A 46 6.03 -2.90 8.54
N ASP A 47 5.34 -4.03 8.40
CA ASP A 47 4.64 -4.40 7.19
C ASP A 47 3.58 -3.34 6.85
N PHE A 48 3.60 -2.88 5.60
CA PHE A 48 2.59 -1.95 5.12
C PHE A 48 1.24 -2.67 5.04
N GLN A 49 0.29 -2.23 5.86
CA GLN A 49 -1.08 -2.71 5.80
C GLN A 49 -1.93 -1.72 4.98
N PRO A 50 -2.27 -2.01 3.71
CA PRO A 50 -3.15 -1.15 2.94
C PRO A 50 -4.53 -1.11 3.60
N ARG A 51 -4.95 0.08 4.03
CA ARG A 51 -6.31 0.27 4.52
C ARG A 51 -7.27 0.35 3.34
N ARG A 52 -8.18 -0.62 3.28
CA ARG A 52 -9.35 -0.58 2.39
C ARG A 52 -10.59 -0.42 3.23
N ASP A 53 -11.38 0.60 2.93
CA ASP A 53 -12.67 0.77 3.56
C ASP A 53 -13.70 -0.11 2.84
N ALA A 54 -13.81 -1.36 3.28
CA ALA A 54 -14.75 -2.32 2.71
C ALA A 54 -16.22 -1.84 2.80
N SER A 55 -16.56 -0.88 3.68
CA SER A 55 -17.90 -0.31 3.73
C SER A 55 -18.23 0.54 2.50
N GLN A 56 -17.21 1.02 1.78
CA GLN A 56 -17.33 1.85 0.58
C GLN A 56 -16.95 1.11 -0.71
N GLU A 57 -16.64 -0.19 -0.63
CA GLU A 57 -16.32 -0.99 -1.81
C GLU A 57 -17.56 -1.70 -2.35
N TYR A 58 -17.65 -1.85 -3.68
CA TYR A 58 -18.74 -2.54 -4.38
C TYR A 58 -20.14 -1.95 -4.09
N VAL A 59 -21.19 -2.68 -4.46
CA VAL A 59 -22.57 -2.25 -4.25
C VAL A 59 -22.90 -2.24 -2.76
N ARG A 60 -23.48 -1.13 -2.30
CA ARG A 60 -23.91 -0.91 -0.92
C ARG A 60 -25.25 -0.19 -0.92
N ASN A 61 -26.07 -0.39 0.13
CA ASN A 61 -27.44 0.14 0.20
C ASN A 61 -27.51 1.68 0.16
N HIS A 62 -26.45 2.36 0.63
CA HIS A 62 -26.37 3.82 0.62
C HIS A 62 -25.87 4.40 -0.71
N MET A 63 -25.62 3.55 -1.73
CA MET A 63 -25.10 3.96 -3.03
C MET A 63 -26.16 3.81 -4.12
N GLU A 64 -26.21 4.79 -5.03
CA GLU A 64 -27.01 4.69 -6.25
C GLU A 64 -26.35 3.71 -7.23
N PHE A 65 -27.01 2.57 -7.45
CA PHE A 65 -26.48 1.44 -8.22
C PHE A 65 -25.99 1.85 -9.62
N TRP A 66 -26.79 2.64 -10.34
CA TRP A 66 -26.49 3.03 -11.72
C TRP A 66 -25.28 3.94 -11.83
N GLU A 67 -25.08 4.86 -10.87
CA GLU A 67 -23.92 5.74 -10.86
C GLU A 67 -22.64 4.98 -10.49
N LEU A 68 -22.72 4.04 -9.53
CA LEU A 68 -21.60 3.17 -9.21
C LEU A 68 -21.21 2.31 -10.43
N TYR A 69 -22.19 1.73 -11.13
CA TYR A 69 -21.95 0.92 -12.33
C TYR A 69 -21.27 1.73 -13.44
N ARG A 70 -21.75 2.96 -13.70
CA ARG A 70 -21.17 3.88 -14.69
C ARG A 70 -19.72 4.24 -14.36
N ARG A 71 -19.41 4.52 -13.09
CA ARG A 71 -18.04 4.92 -12.64
C ARG A 71 -17.05 3.78 -12.60
N THR A 72 -17.50 2.56 -12.33
CA THR A 72 -16.64 1.37 -12.20
C THR A 72 -16.36 0.68 -13.53
N ARG A 73 -17.20 0.90 -14.55
CA ARG A 73 -17.05 0.33 -15.89
C ARG A 73 -16.26 1.25 -16.82
N PHE A 74 -15.31 0.68 -17.57
CA PHE A 74 -14.55 1.38 -18.61
C PHE A 74 -14.58 0.57 -19.93
N PRO A 75 -14.94 1.16 -21.09
CA PRO A 75 -15.43 2.54 -21.26
C PRO A 75 -16.78 2.75 -20.56
N GLN A 76 -17.08 4.00 -20.22
CA GLN A 76 -18.31 4.35 -19.51
C GLN A 76 -19.54 4.07 -20.39
N VAL A 77 -20.62 3.62 -19.76
CA VAL A 77 -21.92 3.33 -20.40
C VAL A 77 -23.00 4.14 -19.70
N GLU A 78 -23.86 4.79 -20.48
CA GLU A 78 -24.98 5.57 -19.94
C GLU A 78 -26.00 4.64 -19.24
N PRO A 79 -26.48 4.99 -18.04
CA PRO A 79 -27.53 4.23 -17.38
C PRO A 79 -28.79 4.12 -18.24
N PRO A 80 -29.50 2.98 -18.21
CA PRO A 80 -30.80 2.87 -18.84
C PRO A 80 -31.82 3.78 -18.15
N GLN A 81 -32.79 4.28 -18.91
CA GLN A 81 -33.92 5.03 -18.35
C GLN A 81 -34.72 4.13 -17.39
N PRO A 82 -35.19 4.65 -16.24
CA PRO A 82 -35.97 3.86 -15.30
C PRO A 82 -37.26 3.36 -15.95
N GLN A 83 -37.47 2.04 -15.90
CA GLN A 83 -38.64 1.39 -16.52
C GLN A 83 -39.92 1.55 -15.69
N ARG A 84 -39.79 1.92 -14.41
CA ARG A 84 -40.88 2.12 -13.46
C ARG A 84 -40.55 3.27 -12.51
N GLU A 85 -41.53 4.11 -12.24
CA GLU A 85 -41.43 5.15 -11.22
C GLU A 85 -41.62 4.53 -9.82
N VAL A 86 -40.59 4.59 -8.98
CA VAL A 86 -40.67 4.08 -7.61
C VAL A 86 -41.27 5.18 -6.73
N VAL A 87 -42.57 5.07 -6.44
CA VAL A 87 -43.24 5.94 -5.47
C VAL A 87 -42.71 5.60 -4.08
N ARG A 88 -41.91 6.51 -3.49
CA ARG A 88 -41.52 6.40 -2.08
C ARG A 88 -42.75 6.71 -1.24
N HIS A 89 -43.46 5.69 -0.79
CA HIS A 89 -44.56 5.85 0.15
C HIS A 89 -44.01 6.40 1.47
N ALA A 90 -44.33 7.66 1.78
CA ALA A 90 -44.08 8.22 3.09
C ALA A 90 -44.98 7.50 4.11
N ASN A 91 -44.36 6.97 5.18
CA ASN A 91 -44.99 6.44 6.38
C ASN A 91 -45.59 5.03 6.27
N LEU A 92 -44.78 4.02 6.57
CA LEU A 92 -45.28 2.76 7.11
C LEU A 92 -45.64 3.02 8.59
N PRO A 93 -46.89 2.76 9.05
CA PRO A 93 -47.21 2.90 10.47
C PRO A 93 -46.33 1.96 11.32
N PRO A 94 -45.95 2.34 12.55
CA PRO A 94 -45.20 1.44 13.42
C PRO A 94 -46.02 0.17 13.64
N GLY A 95 -45.44 -0.98 13.25
CA GLY A 95 -46.06 -2.28 13.43
C GLY A 95 -46.27 -2.60 14.91
N ARG A 96 -47.38 -3.29 15.23
CA ARG A 96 -47.69 -3.80 16.58
C ARG A 96 -46.60 -4.71 17.11
#